data_AF-A0A1M6S8W0-F1
#
_entry.id   AF-A0A1M6S8W0-F1
#
_cell.length_a   1.000
_cell.length_b   1.000
_cell.length_c   1.000
_cell.angle_alpha   90.00
_cell.angle_beta   90.00
_cell.angle_gamma   90.00
#
_symmetry.space_group_name_H-M   'P 1'
#
loop_
_entity.id
_entity.type
_entity.pdbx_description
1 polymer ?
#
loop_
_entity_poly.entity_id
_entity_poly.type
_entity_poly.pdbx_seq_one_letter_code
_entity_poly.pdbx_strand_id
1 'polypeptide(L)'
;MRPFPAISLIGTGVLAFGLVLAPGASAAPVPASPAPQGDDTTMIDALVRDLGLTPLGAETLIEAQEEALKTDAAAAEAAGAAYGGSLFDTETRELTVLVTDAGAASAVEATGARAEVVEHGVDGLADIVEALDAEGVPQDVNGWYPDVAGDTVVIEVLEGADTAGLLESAGVDPASVEVVVTDEAPELYADIVGGDAYYMGGGRCSIGFPATDSAGNPGFVTAGHCGTVGTSAESSDGSGSGVFDESVFPGSDSAFVRATSGWSLTNLVSRYDGTTQTVSGSDEAPVGSAVCRSGSTTGWHCGTIEARGQTVSYPQGTVQNLTRTDVCAEPGDSGGSFIAGSQAQGVTSGGSGNCSSGGTTYYQEVNPMLSSWGLSLSTG
;
A
#
# COMPACT_ATOMS: atom_id res chain seq x y z
N MET A 1 102.84 -18.83 -19.71
CA MET A 1 101.44 -18.86 -19.27
C MET A 1 101.05 -17.39 -19.07
N ARG A 2 100.64 -16.61 -20.08
CA ARG A 2 99.43 -16.69 -20.93
C ARG A 2 98.16 -16.99 -20.12
N PRO A 3 97.00 -16.38 -20.43
CA PRO A 3 96.77 -15.02 -20.95
C PRO A 3 95.49 -14.34 -20.37
N PHE A 4 95.20 -13.11 -20.80
CA PHE A 4 93.88 -12.43 -20.85
C PHE A 4 93.74 -11.86 -22.28
N PRO A 5 92.52 -11.64 -22.88
CA PRO A 5 91.54 -10.62 -22.42
C PRO A 5 90.02 -10.80 -22.78
N ALA A 6 89.21 -9.82 -22.33
CA ALA A 6 88.01 -9.18 -22.92
C ALA A 6 86.64 -9.93 -23.06
N ILE A 7 85.55 -9.29 -22.58
CA ILE A 7 84.39 -8.72 -23.34
C ILE A 7 83.20 -8.40 -22.41
N SER A 8 82.50 -7.31 -22.72
CA SER A 8 81.30 -6.72 -22.08
C SER A 8 80.00 -7.47 -22.44
N LEU A 9 79.05 -7.58 -21.50
CA LEU A 9 77.74 -8.21 -21.68
C LEU A 9 76.59 -7.30 -21.21
N ILE A 10 75.63 -7.10 -22.10
CA ILE A 10 74.35 -6.39 -21.94
C ILE A 10 73.34 -7.37 -21.32
N GLY A 11 72.73 -7.01 -20.20
CA GLY A 11 71.69 -7.80 -19.52
C GLY A 11 70.29 -7.24 -19.76
N THR A 12 69.43 -8.05 -20.36
CA THR A 12 68.01 -7.77 -20.64
C THR A 12 67.17 -8.04 -19.39
N GLY A 13 66.44 -7.04 -18.89
CA GLY A 13 65.48 -7.17 -17.79
C GLY A 13 64.10 -7.59 -18.28
N VAL A 14 63.53 -8.63 -17.67
CA VAL A 14 62.15 -9.10 -17.90
C VAL A 14 61.26 -8.51 -16.80
N LEU A 15 60.27 -7.69 -17.20
CA LEU A 15 59.20 -7.21 -16.33
C LEU A 15 58.17 -8.35 -16.09
N ALA A 16 57.98 -8.74 -14.84
CA ALA A 16 56.86 -9.56 -14.40
C ALA A 16 55.74 -8.63 -13.89
N PHE A 17 54.60 -8.61 -14.57
CA PHE A 17 53.38 -7.95 -14.10
C PHE A 17 52.68 -8.87 -13.09
N GLY A 18 52.63 -8.47 -11.83
CA GLY A 18 51.79 -9.09 -10.81
C GLY A 18 50.35 -8.61 -10.96
N LEU A 19 49.43 -9.53 -11.21
CA LEU A 19 47.99 -9.29 -11.24
C LEU A 19 47.47 -9.31 -9.79
N VAL A 20 47.05 -8.15 -9.27
CA VAL A 20 46.35 -8.04 -7.98
C VAL A 20 44.87 -8.27 -8.24
N LEU A 21 44.32 -9.39 -7.76
CA LEU A 21 42.89 -9.65 -7.74
C LEU A 21 42.25 -8.83 -6.62
N ALA A 22 41.40 -7.87 -6.97
CA ALA A 22 40.50 -7.21 -6.03
C ALA A 22 39.31 -8.14 -5.73
N PRO A 23 38.81 -8.19 -4.48
CA PRO A 23 37.57 -8.89 -4.19
C PRO A 23 36.41 -8.19 -4.89
N GLY A 24 35.68 -8.95 -5.72
CA GLY A 24 34.47 -8.46 -6.38
C GLY A 24 33.42 -8.13 -5.33
N ALA A 25 32.90 -6.91 -5.37
CA ALA A 25 31.70 -6.54 -4.65
C ALA A 25 30.54 -7.38 -5.21
N SER A 26 29.96 -8.27 -4.40
CA SER A 26 28.67 -8.87 -4.70
C SER A 26 27.64 -7.74 -4.70
N ALA A 27 27.16 -7.37 -5.88
CA ALA A 27 25.99 -6.53 -5.99
C ALA A 27 24.81 -7.28 -5.36
N ALA A 28 24.17 -6.68 -4.36
CA ALA A 28 22.86 -7.14 -3.90
C ALA A 28 21.90 -7.15 -5.10
N PRO A 29 21.01 -8.17 -5.23
CA PRO A 29 20.01 -8.16 -6.28
C PRO A 29 19.15 -6.91 -6.11
N VAL A 30 19.14 -6.08 -7.14
CA VAL A 30 18.23 -4.93 -7.23
C VAL A 30 16.81 -5.52 -7.34
N PRO A 31 15.84 -5.06 -6.53
CA PRO A 31 14.45 -5.49 -6.71
C PRO A 31 14.04 -5.17 -8.14
N ALA A 32 13.60 -6.20 -8.86
CA ALA A 32 13.12 -6.04 -10.22
C ALA A 32 11.91 -5.10 -10.19
N SER A 33 11.93 -4.06 -11.01
CA SER A 33 10.72 -3.29 -11.30
C SER A 33 9.61 -4.26 -11.74
N PRO A 34 8.37 -4.09 -11.26
CA PRO A 34 7.26 -4.92 -11.73
C PRO A 34 7.22 -4.84 -13.25
N ALA A 35 7.21 -6.02 -13.89
CA ALA A 35 7.07 -6.09 -15.34
C ALA A 35 5.80 -5.32 -15.75
N PRO A 36 5.81 -4.62 -16.90
CA PRO A 36 4.59 -4.02 -17.42
C PRO A 36 3.51 -5.09 -17.49
N GLN A 37 2.35 -4.84 -16.88
CA GLN A 37 1.21 -5.75 -16.92
C GLN A 37 0.85 -5.95 -18.41
N GLY A 38 1.20 -7.12 -18.94
CA GLY A 38 0.75 -7.54 -20.25
C GLY A 38 -0.77 -7.73 -20.22
N ASP A 39 -1.41 -7.63 -21.39
CA ASP A 39 -2.83 -7.96 -21.57
C ASP A 39 -3.04 -9.48 -21.35
N ASP A 40 -2.95 -9.95 -20.10
CA ASP A 40 -3.19 -11.36 -19.74
C ASP A 40 -4.68 -11.67 -19.91
N THR A 41 -5.07 -12.01 -21.14
CA THR A 41 -6.48 -12.20 -21.50
C THR A 41 -7.06 -13.54 -21.05
N THR A 42 -6.22 -14.48 -20.59
CA THR A 42 -6.64 -15.82 -20.18
C THR A 42 -5.96 -16.27 -18.88
N MET A 43 -6.60 -17.20 -18.16
CA MET A 43 -6.03 -17.83 -16.95
C MET A 43 -4.73 -18.58 -17.24
N ILE A 44 -4.58 -19.16 -18.44
CA ILE A 44 -3.36 -19.86 -18.86
C ILE A 44 -2.17 -18.90 -18.94
N ASP A 45 -2.37 -17.71 -19.54
CA ASP A 45 -1.31 -16.70 -19.67
C ASP A 45 -0.83 -16.24 -18.30
N ALA A 46 -1.76 -15.99 -17.37
CA ALA A 46 -1.46 -15.61 -16.00
C ALA A 46 -0.69 -16.73 -15.24
N LEU A 47 -1.14 -17.99 -15.34
CA LEU A 47 -0.47 -19.12 -14.68
C LEU A 47 0.95 -19.36 -15.21
N VAL A 48 1.18 -19.20 -16.52
CA VAL A 48 2.51 -19.28 -17.12
C VAL A 48 3.44 -18.19 -16.58
N ARG A 49 2.93 -16.96 -16.52
CA ARG A 49 3.67 -15.79 -16.03
C ARG A 49 4.01 -15.91 -14.54
N ASP A 50 3.01 -16.22 -13.71
CA ASP A 50 3.11 -16.10 -12.25
C ASP A 50 3.72 -17.32 -11.60
N LEU A 51 3.37 -18.51 -12.09
CA LEU A 51 3.84 -19.78 -11.52
C LEU A 51 5.00 -20.39 -12.32
N GLY A 52 5.48 -19.71 -13.36
CA GLY A 52 6.59 -20.17 -14.20
C GLY A 52 6.28 -21.45 -14.98
N LEU A 53 5.01 -21.74 -15.24
CA LEU A 53 4.57 -22.95 -15.94
C LEU A 53 4.82 -22.87 -17.45
N THR A 54 4.87 -24.02 -18.11
CA THR A 54 4.70 -24.06 -19.57
C THR A 54 3.21 -23.95 -19.93
N PRO A 55 2.84 -23.47 -21.13
CA PRO A 55 1.42 -23.43 -21.54
C PRO A 55 0.70 -24.77 -21.39
N LEU A 56 1.34 -25.87 -21.83
CA LEU A 56 0.82 -27.23 -21.63
C LEU A 56 0.76 -27.62 -20.14
N GLY A 57 1.71 -27.15 -19.33
CA GLY A 57 1.70 -27.33 -17.88
C GLY A 57 0.50 -26.66 -17.22
N ALA A 58 0.18 -25.42 -17.61
CA ALA A 58 -0.98 -24.69 -17.13
C ALA A 58 -2.30 -25.36 -17.57
N GLU A 59 -2.43 -25.78 -18.84
CA GLU A 59 -3.60 -26.52 -19.33
C GLU A 59 -3.83 -27.80 -18.53
N THR A 60 -2.79 -28.61 -18.36
CA THR A 60 -2.91 -29.90 -17.65
C THR A 60 -3.09 -29.76 -16.14
N LEU A 61 -2.65 -28.65 -15.54
CA LEU A 61 -2.95 -28.32 -14.14
C LEU A 61 -4.45 -27.99 -13.99
N ILE A 62 -5.00 -27.16 -14.87
CA ILE A 62 -6.43 -26.81 -14.86
C ILE A 62 -7.30 -28.07 -14.99
N GLU A 63 -6.99 -28.95 -15.96
CA GLU A 63 -7.71 -30.22 -16.14
C GLU A 63 -7.63 -31.10 -14.88
N ALA A 64 -6.46 -31.19 -14.25
CA ALA A 64 -6.30 -31.97 -13.02
C ALA A 64 -7.11 -31.39 -11.85
N GLN A 65 -7.18 -30.05 -11.72
CA GLN A 65 -7.98 -29.40 -10.70
C GLN A 65 -9.48 -29.61 -10.94
N GLU A 66 -9.96 -29.59 -12.19
CA GLU A 66 -11.36 -29.89 -12.50
C GLU A 66 -11.75 -31.33 -12.12
N GLU A 67 -10.86 -32.30 -12.35
CA GLU A 67 -11.08 -33.68 -11.92
C GLU A 67 -10.97 -33.85 -10.40
N ALA A 68 -10.03 -33.12 -9.77
CA ALA A 68 -9.91 -33.10 -8.31
C ALA A 68 -11.18 -32.55 -7.65
N LEU A 69 -11.79 -31.48 -8.17
CA LEU A 69 -13.05 -30.93 -7.66
C LEU A 69 -14.21 -31.96 -7.70
N LYS A 70 -14.30 -32.75 -8.77
CA LYS A 70 -15.33 -33.81 -8.89
C LYS A 70 -15.07 -34.94 -7.89
N THR A 71 -13.82 -35.32 -7.75
CA THR A 71 -13.39 -36.40 -6.85
C THR A 71 -13.56 -35.99 -5.39
N ASP A 72 -13.22 -34.75 -5.05
CA ASP A 72 -13.40 -34.15 -3.73
C ASP A 72 -14.87 -34.12 -3.32
N ALA A 73 -15.76 -33.67 -4.20
CA ALA A 73 -17.20 -33.67 -3.91
C ALA A 73 -17.72 -35.08 -3.58
N ALA A 74 -17.30 -36.10 -4.34
CA ALA A 74 -17.67 -37.49 -4.07
C ALA A 74 -17.03 -38.03 -2.78
N ALA A 75 -15.76 -37.68 -2.51
CA ALA A 75 -15.04 -38.08 -1.32
C ALA A 75 -15.62 -37.44 -0.05
N ALA A 76 -16.00 -36.16 -0.10
CA ALA A 76 -16.66 -35.46 0.99
C ALA A 76 -18.03 -36.09 1.31
N GLU A 77 -18.82 -36.45 0.30
CA GLU A 77 -20.07 -37.19 0.49
C GLU A 77 -19.81 -38.57 1.14
N ALA A 78 -18.76 -39.27 0.69
CA ALA A 78 -18.38 -40.57 1.23
C ALA A 78 -17.85 -40.49 2.68
N ALA A 79 -17.14 -39.42 3.03
CA ALA A 79 -16.64 -39.15 4.37
C ALA A 79 -17.77 -38.74 5.34
N GLY A 80 -18.79 -38.04 4.85
CA GLY A 80 -19.91 -37.57 5.66
C GLY A 80 -19.43 -36.68 6.81
N ALA A 81 -19.88 -36.98 8.04
CA ALA A 81 -19.48 -36.22 9.23
C ALA A 81 -17.99 -36.37 9.60
N ALA A 82 -17.27 -37.31 8.99
CA ALA A 82 -15.84 -37.49 9.22
C ALA A 82 -14.98 -36.66 8.27
N TYR A 83 -15.56 -35.87 7.36
CA TYR A 83 -14.78 -35.05 6.44
C TYR A 83 -13.96 -34.00 7.19
N GLY A 84 -12.63 -34.04 7.02
CA GLY A 84 -11.67 -33.17 7.68
C GLY A 84 -11.02 -32.13 6.77
N GLY A 85 -11.43 -32.02 5.50
CA GLY A 85 -10.84 -31.13 4.49
C GLY A 85 -10.17 -31.88 3.34
N SER A 86 -9.60 -31.14 2.39
CA SER A 86 -8.87 -31.72 1.26
C SER A 86 -7.68 -30.87 0.81
N LEU A 87 -6.69 -31.55 0.26
CA LEU A 87 -5.40 -31.01 -0.16
C LEU A 87 -5.15 -31.46 -1.60
N PHE A 88 -4.85 -30.51 -2.48
CA PHE A 88 -4.45 -30.79 -3.85
C PHE A 88 -2.99 -30.39 -4.05
N ASP A 89 -2.15 -31.37 -4.34
CA ASP A 89 -0.75 -31.15 -4.67
C ASP A 89 -0.63 -30.81 -6.16
N THR A 90 -0.18 -29.58 -6.46
CA THR A 90 -0.08 -29.09 -7.84
C THR A 90 1.07 -29.71 -8.63
N GLU A 91 2.09 -30.27 -7.95
CA GLU A 91 3.22 -30.95 -8.58
C GLU A 91 2.86 -32.40 -8.92
N THR A 92 2.30 -33.15 -7.97
CA THR A 92 1.94 -34.56 -8.15
C THR A 92 0.55 -34.77 -8.76
N ARG A 93 -0.32 -33.74 -8.69
CA ARG A 93 -1.73 -33.75 -9.10
C ARG A 93 -2.58 -34.74 -8.29
N GLU A 94 -2.13 -35.06 -7.09
CA GLU A 94 -2.81 -35.95 -6.16
C GLU A 94 -3.77 -35.16 -5.27
N LEU A 95 -5.00 -35.67 -5.14
CA LEU A 95 -5.98 -35.20 -4.17
C LEU A 95 -5.92 -36.08 -2.92
N THR A 96 -5.63 -35.47 -1.78
CA THR A 96 -5.74 -36.09 -0.46
C THR A 96 -6.94 -35.51 0.28
N VAL A 97 -7.79 -36.38 0.81
CA VAL A 97 -8.95 -36.02 1.62
C VAL A 97 -8.66 -36.45 3.05
N LEU A 98 -8.73 -35.47 3.95
CA LEU A 98 -8.51 -35.67 5.37
C LEU A 98 -9.79 -36.18 6.01
N VAL A 99 -9.68 -37.13 6.93
CA VAL A 99 -10.83 -37.67 7.68
C VAL A 99 -10.54 -37.73 9.17
N THR A 100 -11.51 -37.39 10.00
CA THR A 100 -11.40 -37.44 11.47
C THR A 100 -11.78 -38.82 12.05
N ASP A 101 -12.38 -39.70 11.22
CA ASP A 101 -12.67 -41.09 11.55
C ASP A 101 -12.01 -42.03 10.54
N ALA A 102 -11.11 -42.88 11.02
CA ALA A 102 -10.45 -43.90 10.21
C ALA A 102 -11.43 -44.86 9.51
N GLY A 103 -12.66 -45.01 10.01
CA GLY A 103 -13.73 -45.78 9.39
C GLY A 103 -14.22 -45.22 8.05
N ALA A 104 -14.01 -43.92 7.79
CA ALA A 104 -14.39 -43.26 6.55
C ALA A 104 -13.33 -43.42 5.43
N ALA A 105 -12.08 -43.73 5.80
CA ALA A 105 -10.94 -43.71 4.87
C ALA A 105 -11.16 -44.60 3.63
N SER A 106 -11.63 -45.85 3.81
CA SER A 106 -11.85 -46.75 2.67
C SER A 106 -12.99 -46.31 1.75
N ALA A 107 -13.98 -45.57 2.26
CA ALA A 107 -15.07 -45.03 1.44
C ALA A 107 -14.58 -43.85 0.59
N VAL A 108 -13.73 -43.01 1.18
CA VAL A 108 -13.01 -41.93 0.48
C VAL A 108 -12.08 -42.49 -0.59
N GLU A 109 -11.26 -43.49 -0.28
CA GLU A 109 -10.34 -44.11 -1.25
C GLU A 109 -11.07 -44.71 -2.45
N ALA A 110 -12.31 -45.20 -2.26
CA ALA A 110 -13.12 -45.76 -3.32
C ALA A 110 -13.56 -44.71 -4.37
N THR A 111 -13.46 -43.41 -4.08
CA THR A 111 -13.76 -42.34 -5.03
C THR A 111 -12.58 -42.00 -5.94
N GLY A 112 -11.38 -42.47 -5.59
CA GLY A 112 -10.12 -42.16 -6.29
C GLY A 112 -9.25 -41.11 -5.59
N ALA A 113 -9.72 -40.53 -4.48
CA ALA A 113 -8.88 -39.72 -3.60
C ALA A 113 -7.96 -40.58 -2.72
N ARG A 114 -6.85 -40.02 -2.27
CA ARG A 114 -6.12 -40.56 -1.11
C ARG A 114 -6.86 -40.16 0.17
N ALA A 115 -6.89 -41.04 1.17
CA ALA A 115 -7.41 -40.70 2.50
C ALA A 115 -6.26 -40.57 3.50
N GLU A 116 -6.33 -39.56 4.36
CA GLU A 116 -5.41 -39.38 5.49
C GLU A 116 -6.22 -39.10 6.75
N VAL A 117 -5.87 -39.76 7.86
CA VAL A 117 -6.60 -39.61 9.12
C VAL A 117 -5.96 -38.50 9.95
N VAL A 118 -6.76 -37.53 10.38
CA VAL A 118 -6.32 -36.36 11.15
C VAL A 118 -7.11 -36.24 12.46
N GLU A 119 -6.64 -35.41 13.38
CA GLU A 119 -7.22 -35.25 14.71
C GLU A 119 -8.35 -34.21 14.73
N HIS A 120 -8.11 -33.03 14.15
CA HIS A 120 -9.03 -31.90 14.22
C HIS A 120 -9.93 -31.82 12.98
N GLY A 121 -9.33 -31.85 11.79
CA GLY A 121 -10.01 -31.52 10.54
C GLY A 121 -10.51 -30.07 10.49
N VAL A 122 -11.05 -29.65 9.34
CA VAL A 122 -11.49 -28.25 9.12
C VAL A 122 -12.46 -27.72 10.17
N ASP A 123 -13.39 -28.53 10.67
CA ASP A 123 -14.35 -28.09 11.69
C ASP A 123 -13.66 -27.86 13.05
N GLY A 124 -12.78 -28.77 13.48
CA GLY A 124 -12.04 -28.62 14.73
C GLY A 124 -11.03 -27.46 14.68
N LEU A 125 -10.40 -27.23 13.54
CA LEU A 125 -9.51 -26.08 13.34
C LEU A 125 -10.31 -24.75 13.35
N ALA A 126 -11.52 -24.74 12.78
CA ALA A 126 -12.39 -23.58 12.82
C ALA A 126 -12.83 -23.23 14.26
N ASP A 127 -13.11 -24.23 15.09
CA ASP A 127 -13.43 -24.02 16.52
C ASP A 127 -12.26 -23.37 17.28
N ILE A 128 -11.02 -23.75 16.96
CA ILE A 128 -9.81 -23.12 17.56
C ILE A 128 -9.67 -21.67 17.11
N VAL A 129 -9.85 -21.39 15.82
CA VAL A 129 -9.82 -20.03 15.28
C VAL A 129 -10.90 -19.15 15.91
N GLU A 130 -12.12 -19.65 16.08
CA GLU A 130 -13.21 -18.91 16.73
C GLU A 130 -12.88 -18.56 18.19
N ALA A 131 -12.21 -19.46 18.92
CA ALA A 131 -11.76 -19.20 20.28
C ALA A 131 -10.70 -18.09 20.34
N LEU A 132 -9.75 -18.05 19.40
CA LEU A 132 -8.75 -16.98 19.30
C LEU A 132 -9.39 -15.64 18.90
N ASP A 133 -10.30 -15.64 17.92
CA ASP A 133 -11.01 -14.45 17.46
C ASP A 133 -11.79 -13.74 18.58
N ALA A 134 -12.31 -14.52 19.56
CA ALA A 134 -13.05 -13.99 20.70
C ALA A 134 -12.19 -13.13 21.65
N GLU A 135 -10.87 -13.33 21.68
CA GLU A 135 -9.94 -12.57 22.53
C GLU A 135 -9.52 -11.23 21.89
N GLY A 136 -9.58 -11.16 20.55
CA GLY A 136 -9.04 -10.05 19.76
C GLY A 136 -7.52 -10.16 19.57
N VAL A 137 -7.01 -9.64 18.45
CA VAL A 137 -5.60 -9.80 18.06
C VAL A 137 -4.70 -8.83 18.85
N PRO A 138 -3.73 -9.33 19.64
CA PRO A 138 -2.72 -8.49 20.29
C PRO A 138 -1.84 -7.73 19.29
N GLN A 139 -1.21 -6.62 19.71
CA GLN A 139 -0.40 -5.77 18.82
C GLN A 139 0.87 -6.44 18.27
N ASP A 140 1.35 -7.49 18.93
CA ASP A 140 2.53 -8.29 18.62
C ASP A 140 2.20 -9.58 17.85
N VAL A 141 0.92 -9.80 17.54
CA VAL A 141 0.40 -10.91 16.72
C VAL A 141 -0.09 -10.35 15.40
N ASN A 142 0.36 -10.93 14.29
CA ASN A 142 -0.06 -10.52 12.96
C ASN A 142 -1.42 -11.11 12.57
N GLY A 143 -1.65 -12.35 13.00
CA GLY A 143 -2.86 -13.10 12.71
C GLY A 143 -2.69 -14.59 12.99
N TRP A 144 -3.72 -15.35 12.63
CA TRP A 144 -3.72 -16.81 12.71
C TRP A 144 -4.59 -17.41 11.61
N TYR A 145 -4.30 -18.64 11.22
CA TYR A 145 -5.06 -19.36 10.21
C TYR A 145 -5.05 -20.88 10.46
N PRO A 146 -6.08 -21.61 9.99
CA PRO A 146 -6.07 -23.07 10.04
C PRO A 146 -5.10 -23.61 8.99
N ASP A 147 -4.05 -24.32 9.42
CA ASP A 147 -3.22 -25.13 8.53
C ASP A 147 -3.84 -26.52 8.40
N VAL A 148 -4.66 -26.68 7.36
CA VAL A 148 -5.34 -27.93 7.04
C VAL A 148 -4.33 -29.06 6.74
N ALA A 149 -3.15 -28.74 6.20
CA ALA A 149 -2.15 -29.75 5.87
C ALA A 149 -1.42 -30.29 7.12
N GLY A 150 -1.11 -29.40 8.07
CA GLY A 150 -0.52 -29.75 9.36
C GLY A 150 -1.53 -30.22 10.42
N ASP A 151 -2.82 -30.09 10.15
CA ASP A 151 -3.91 -30.30 11.12
C ASP A 151 -3.72 -29.50 12.41
N THR A 152 -3.32 -28.23 12.27
CA THR A 152 -3.02 -27.31 13.37
C THR A 152 -3.50 -25.89 13.04
N VAL A 153 -3.53 -24.98 14.01
CA VAL A 153 -3.68 -23.54 13.75
C VAL A 153 -2.31 -22.87 13.82
N VAL A 154 -1.93 -22.13 12.79
CA VAL A 154 -0.71 -21.33 12.80
C VAL A 154 -1.01 -19.96 13.37
N ILE A 155 -0.24 -19.49 14.35
CA ILE A 155 -0.24 -18.11 14.84
C ILE A 155 1.04 -17.44 14.37
N GLU A 156 0.89 -16.36 13.62
CA GLU A 156 1.99 -15.55 13.10
C GLU A 156 2.27 -14.37 14.03
N VAL A 157 3.50 -14.25 14.51
CA VAL A 157 3.87 -13.26 15.52
C VAL A 157 5.16 -12.52 15.19
N LEU A 158 5.29 -11.32 15.74
CA LEU A 158 6.54 -10.57 15.74
C LEU A 158 7.52 -11.16 16.77
N GLU A 159 8.82 -10.87 16.60
CA GLU A 159 9.85 -11.33 17.54
C GLU A 159 9.57 -10.84 18.98
N GLY A 160 9.46 -11.79 19.91
CA GLY A 160 9.27 -11.52 21.34
C GLY A 160 7.82 -11.47 21.82
N ALA A 161 6.84 -11.82 20.99
CA ALA A 161 5.43 -11.88 21.37
C ALA A 161 5.13 -12.92 22.47
N ASP A 162 4.16 -12.63 23.34
CA ASP A 162 3.68 -13.55 24.38
C ASP A 162 2.40 -14.27 23.95
N THR A 163 2.55 -15.40 23.25
CA THR A 163 1.43 -16.24 22.82
C THR A 163 0.85 -17.12 23.93
N ALA A 164 1.59 -17.35 25.03
CA ALA A 164 1.14 -18.23 26.09
C ALA A 164 -0.07 -17.65 26.83
N GLY A 165 -0.07 -16.35 27.08
CA GLY A 165 -1.19 -15.63 27.68
C GLY A 165 -2.45 -15.66 26.82
N LEU A 166 -2.28 -15.50 25.49
CA LEU A 166 -3.38 -15.57 24.51
C LEU A 166 -4.01 -16.96 24.48
N LEU A 167 -3.20 -18.02 24.42
CA LEU A 167 -3.71 -19.40 24.40
C LEU A 167 -4.42 -19.76 25.70
N GLU A 168 -3.87 -19.34 26.85
CA GLU A 168 -4.51 -19.56 28.16
C GLU A 168 -5.86 -18.84 28.26
N SER A 169 -5.97 -17.60 27.74
CA SER A 169 -7.22 -16.84 27.80
C SER A 169 -8.27 -17.39 26.83
N ALA A 170 -7.87 -17.77 25.61
CA ALA A 170 -8.72 -18.41 24.61
C ALA A 170 -9.13 -19.85 25.00
N GLY A 171 -8.43 -20.48 25.96
CA GLY A 171 -8.66 -21.87 26.34
C GLY A 171 -8.24 -22.87 25.27
N VAL A 172 -7.27 -22.50 24.43
CA VAL A 172 -6.74 -23.31 23.33
C VAL A 172 -5.57 -24.16 23.82
N ASP A 173 -5.53 -25.44 23.43
CA ASP A 173 -4.41 -26.32 23.74
C ASP A 173 -3.18 -25.90 22.91
N PRO A 174 -2.03 -25.56 23.52
CA PRO A 174 -0.81 -25.25 22.78
C PRO A 174 -0.34 -26.37 21.84
N ALA A 175 -0.78 -27.62 22.03
CA ALA A 175 -0.47 -28.73 21.12
C ALA A 175 -1.22 -28.64 19.77
N SER A 176 -2.33 -27.89 19.72
CA SER A 176 -3.16 -27.68 18.53
C SER A 176 -2.76 -26.43 17.72
N VAL A 177 -1.64 -25.80 18.11
CA VAL A 177 -1.16 -24.55 17.54
C VAL A 177 0.33 -24.61 17.21
N GLU A 178 0.71 -24.06 16.07
CA GLU A 178 2.09 -23.76 15.73
C GLU A 178 2.32 -22.24 15.76
N VAL A 179 3.33 -21.79 16.50
CA VAL A 179 3.70 -20.36 16.55
C VAL A 179 4.86 -20.10 15.59
N VAL A 180 4.62 -19.27 14.59
CA VAL A 180 5.59 -18.88 13.57
C VAL A 180 6.00 -17.43 13.80
N VAL A 181 7.29 -17.20 14.00
CA VAL A 181 7.84 -15.84 14.06
C VAL A 181 8.05 -15.35 12.63
N THR A 182 7.49 -14.19 12.31
CA THR A 182 7.57 -13.56 10.98
C THR A 182 7.93 -12.08 11.11
N ASP A 183 8.57 -11.55 10.07
CA ASP A 183 8.82 -10.11 9.90
C ASP A 183 7.71 -9.43 9.08
N GLU A 184 6.66 -10.18 8.70
CA GLU A 184 5.50 -9.60 8.02
C GLU A 184 4.78 -8.61 8.93
N ALA A 185 4.16 -7.59 8.34
CA ALA A 185 3.31 -6.63 9.05
C ALA A 185 2.29 -6.11 8.04
N PRO A 186 1.15 -6.81 7.85
CA PRO A 186 0.15 -6.39 6.87
C PRO A 186 -0.36 -4.98 7.19
N GLU A 187 -0.28 -4.08 6.21
CA GLU A 187 -0.85 -2.73 6.30
C GLU A 187 -2.04 -2.60 5.35
N LEU A 188 -3.07 -1.87 5.79
CA LEU A 188 -4.11 -1.41 4.88
C LEU A 188 -3.51 -0.34 3.95
N TYR A 189 -3.88 -0.35 2.68
CA TYR A 189 -3.48 0.69 1.73
C TYR A 189 -4.56 1.77 1.63
N ALA A 190 -4.17 3.03 1.80
CA ALA A 190 -4.98 4.21 1.45
C ALA A 190 -4.40 4.92 0.24
N ASP A 191 -5.28 5.54 -0.55
CA ASP A 191 -4.89 6.42 -1.63
C ASP A 191 -4.82 7.88 -1.19
N ILE A 192 -3.81 8.60 -1.65
CA ILE A 192 -3.76 10.06 -1.54
C ILE A 192 -4.62 10.63 -2.66
N VAL A 193 -5.84 11.09 -2.34
CA VAL A 193 -6.78 11.70 -3.28
C VAL A 193 -7.12 13.13 -2.83
N GLY A 194 -7.03 14.11 -3.73
CA GLY A 194 -7.38 15.49 -3.43
C GLY A 194 -8.84 15.64 -2.98
N GLY A 195 -9.08 16.42 -1.93
CA GLY A 195 -10.39 16.62 -1.32
C GLY A 195 -10.64 15.73 -0.10
N ASP A 196 -10.05 14.54 -0.05
CA ASP A 196 -10.29 13.58 1.04
C ASP A 196 -9.75 14.09 2.39
N ALA A 197 -10.33 13.59 3.48
CA ALA A 197 -10.00 14.06 4.82
C ALA A 197 -8.72 13.40 5.34
N TYR A 198 -7.89 14.20 6.02
CA TYR A 198 -6.81 13.73 6.86
C TYR A 198 -6.86 14.41 8.25
N TYR A 199 -6.30 13.74 9.24
CA TYR A 199 -6.39 14.10 10.65
C TYR A 199 -5.01 14.35 11.26
N MET A 200 -4.92 15.26 12.22
CA MET A 200 -3.66 15.73 12.82
C MET A 200 -3.69 15.71 14.36
N GLY A 201 -4.32 14.70 14.95
CA GLY A 201 -4.42 14.53 16.41
C GLY A 201 -5.25 15.58 17.17
N GLY A 202 -5.82 16.58 16.48
CA GLY A 202 -6.65 17.62 17.09
C GLY A 202 -7.53 18.41 16.12
N GLY A 203 -7.54 18.02 14.84
CA GLY A 203 -8.29 18.69 13.78
C GLY A 203 -8.36 17.85 12.51
N ARG A 204 -9.21 18.29 11.59
CA ARG A 204 -9.40 17.71 10.26
C ARG A 204 -9.13 18.77 9.21
N CYS A 205 -8.35 18.41 8.20
CA CYS A 205 -8.20 19.18 6.98
C CYS A 205 -8.46 18.25 5.78
N SER A 206 -8.36 18.81 4.59
CA SER A 206 -8.55 18.11 3.33
C SER A 206 -7.23 18.07 2.54
N ILE A 207 -6.98 16.97 1.86
CA ILE A 207 -5.83 16.78 0.98
C ILE A 207 -5.96 17.77 -0.19
N GLY A 208 -4.88 18.47 -0.54
CA GLY A 208 -4.86 19.40 -1.66
C GLY A 208 -4.60 18.68 -2.97
N PHE A 209 -3.35 18.37 -3.26
CA PHE A 209 -2.99 17.59 -4.44
C PHE A 209 -1.90 16.57 -4.12
N PRO A 210 -2.02 15.35 -4.65
CA PRO A 210 -0.94 14.36 -4.55
C PRO A 210 0.31 14.89 -5.27
N ALA A 211 1.46 14.78 -4.61
CA ALA A 211 2.74 15.23 -5.13
C ALA A 211 3.87 14.35 -4.59
N THR A 212 5.03 14.42 -5.23
CA THR A 212 6.27 13.85 -4.69
C THR A 212 7.26 14.96 -4.32
N ASP A 213 8.10 14.70 -3.34
CA ASP A 213 9.26 15.54 -3.07
C ASP A 213 10.39 15.31 -4.09
N SER A 214 11.47 16.08 -3.96
CA SER A 214 12.65 15.97 -4.83
C SER A 214 13.39 14.62 -4.74
N ALA A 215 13.15 13.82 -3.70
CA ALA A 215 13.68 12.47 -3.54
C ALA A 215 12.73 11.39 -4.08
N GLY A 216 11.54 11.78 -4.57
CA GLY A 216 10.52 10.86 -5.08
C GLY A 216 9.60 10.28 -4.01
N ASN A 217 9.68 10.76 -2.75
CA ASN A 217 8.77 10.28 -1.71
C ASN A 217 7.36 10.81 -1.98
N PRO A 218 6.32 9.96 -1.87
CA PRO A 218 4.94 10.39 -2.07
C PRO A 218 4.45 11.26 -0.91
N GLY A 219 3.42 12.06 -1.21
CA GLY A 219 2.80 12.96 -0.25
C GLY A 219 1.73 13.83 -0.90
N PHE A 220 1.39 14.93 -0.25
CA PHE A 220 0.46 15.90 -0.80
C PHE A 220 0.71 17.31 -0.29
N VAL A 221 0.35 18.29 -1.12
CA VAL A 221 0.26 19.69 -0.69
C VAL A 221 -1.06 19.94 0.04
N THR A 222 -1.04 20.82 1.04
CA THR A 222 -2.20 21.22 1.84
C THR A 222 -1.98 22.63 2.40
N ALA A 223 -2.87 23.11 3.26
CA ALA A 223 -2.76 24.43 3.89
C ALA A 223 -1.81 24.41 5.09
N GLY A 224 -1.00 25.47 5.24
CA GLY A 224 -0.02 25.60 6.32
C GLY A 224 -0.64 25.73 7.71
N HIS A 225 -1.83 26.33 7.81
CA HIS A 225 -2.52 26.48 9.09
C HIS A 225 -3.06 25.15 9.65
N CYS A 226 -3.07 24.07 8.86
CA CYS A 226 -3.52 22.75 9.31
C CYS A 226 -2.53 22.14 10.33
N GLY A 227 -1.23 22.32 10.12
CA GLY A 227 -0.19 21.75 10.98
C GLY A 227 1.17 22.40 10.76
N THR A 228 2.04 22.34 11.76
CA THR A 228 3.44 22.79 11.66
C THR A 228 4.35 21.62 11.29
N VAL A 229 5.58 21.91 10.85
CA VAL A 229 6.59 20.86 10.59
C VAL A 229 6.69 19.88 11.76
N GLY A 230 6.65 18.59 11.47
CA GLY A 230 6.65 17.50 12.45
C GLY A 230 5.27 17.08 12.97
N THR A 231 4.19 17.77 12.60
CA THR A 231 2.81 17.32 12.90
C THR A 231 2.53 16.02 12.16
N SER A 232 1.95 15.02 12.83
CA SER A 232 1.50 13.79 12.18
C SER A 232 0.22 14.02 11.37
N ALA A 233 0.06 13.25 10.31
CA ALA A 233 -1.13 13.24 9.46
C ALA A 233 -1.58 11.79 9.25
N GLU A 234 -2.87 11.53 9.37
CA GLU A 234 -3.46 10.19 9.23
C GLU A 234 -4.68 10.23 8.29
N SER A 235 -4.88 9.17 7.51
CA SER A 235 -6.09 8.99 6.71
C SER A 235 -7.32 8.77 7.60
N SER A 236 -8.51 8.90 7.02
CA SER A 236 -9.77 8.77 7.78
C SER A 236 -10.00 7.40 8.40
N ASP A 237 -9.46 6.36 7.77
CA ASP A 237 -9.54 4.95 8.16
C ASP A 237 -8.27 4.48 8.90
N GLY A 238 -7.28 5.36 9.10
CA GLY A 238 -6.02 5.06 9.80
C GLY A 238 -5.05 4.17 9.02
N SER A 239 -5.36 3.83 7.77
CA SER A 239 -4.52 2.97 6.92
C SER A 239 -3.29 3.70 6.37
N GLY A 240 -3.35 5.03 6.19
CA GLY A 240 -2.26 5.84 5.69
C GLY A 240 -1.76 6.85 6.71
N SER A 241 -0.44 7.04 6.77
CA SER A 241 0.21 8.00 7.67
C SER A 241 1.24 8.87 6.95
N GLY A 242 1.47 10.05 7.50
CA GLY A 242 2.51 10.97 7.05
C GLY A 242 2.87 12.02 8.09
N VAL A 243 3.74 12.92 7.68
CA VAL A 243 4.24 14.01 8.51
C VAL A 243 4.33 15.29 7.70
N PHE A 244 3.98 16.42 8.33
CA PHE A 244 4.24 17.74 7.76
C PHE A 244 5.75 17.95 7.64
N ASP A 245 6.25 17.89 6.41
CA ASP A 245 7.67 18.04 6.10
C ASP A 245 8.00 19.53 5.87
N GLU A 246 7.06 20.25 5.26
CA GLU A 246 7.12 21.69 5.04
C GLU A 246 5.81 22.35 5.50
N SER A 247 5.90 23.51 6.16
CA SER A 247 4.72 24.31 6.51
C SER A 247 5.07 25.77 6.75
N VAL A 248 4.29 26.67 6.15
CA VAL A 248 4.39 28.12 6.30
C VAL A 248 3.01 28.70 6.55
N PHE A 249 2.80 29.19 7.77
CA PHE A 249 1.65 30.00 8.17
C PHE A 249 1.98 30.78 9.46
N PRO A 250 1.66 32.09 9.57
CA PRO A 250 1.08 32.96 8.56
C PRO A 250 2.14 33.45 7.53
N GLY A 251 1.79 34.46 6.72
CA GLY A 251 2.62 34.99 5.63
C GLY A 251 2.26 34.35 4.29
N SER A 252 2.39 33.02 4.22
CA SER A 252 1.76 32.13 3.24
C SER A 252 0.77 31.23 3.97
N ASP A 253 0.02 30.40 3.24
CA ASP A 253 -0.76 29.31 3.83
C ASP A 253 -0.53 28.02 3.05
N SER A 254 0.69 27.49 3.18
CA SER A 254 1.20 26.38 2.38
C SER A 254 1.80 25.31 3.27
N ALA A 255 1.55 24.03 2.96
CA ALA A 255 2.27 22.91 3.56
C ALA A 255 2.44 21.76 2.55
N PHE A 256 3.42 20.90 2.84
CA PHE A 256 3.57 19.59 2.22
C PHE A 256 3.64 18.52 3.32
N VAL A 257 2.79 17.50 3.19
CA VAL A 257 2.79 16.31 4.03
C VAL A 257 3.44 15.20 3.24
N ARG A 258 4.54 14.67 3.75
CA ARG A 258 5.23 13.51 3.19
C ARG A 258 4.63 12.24 3.80
N ALA A 259 4.25 11.29 2.96
CA ALA A 259 3.77 9.99 3.40
C ALA A 259 4.89 9.19 4.08
N THR A 260 4.52 8.42 5.10
CA THR A 260 5.44 7.57 5.88
C THR A 260 5.05 6.10 5.86
N SER A 261 3.76 5.77 5.81
CA SER A 261 3.27 4.38 5.66
C SER A 261 1.88 4.34 5.03
N GLY A 262 1.53 3.21 4.42
CA GLY A 262 0.19 2.90 3.88
C GLY A 262 -0.42 3.84 2.83
N TRP A 263 0.22 4.95 2.44
CA TRP A 263 -0.29 5.89 1.45
C TRP A 263 0.28 5.70 0.05
N SER A 264 -0.61 5.43 -0.90
CA SER A 264 -0.34 5.31 -2.33
C SER A 264 -0.61 6.62 -3.06
N LEU A 265 0.30 7.00 -3.93
CA LEU A 265 0.17 8.23 -4.71
C LEU A 265 -0.82 8.05 -5.87
N THR A 266 -1.80 8.95 -5.98
CA THR A 266 -2.69 9.04 -7.16
C THR A 266 -2.46 10.33 -7.93
N ASN A 267 -3.26 10.58 -8.97
CA ASN A 267 -3.35 11.86 -9.69
C ASN A 267 -4.80 12.39 -9.68
N LEU A 268 -5.54 12.11 -8.61
CA LEU A 268 -6.99 12.26 -8.55
C LEU A 268 -7.42 13.31 -7.53
N VAL A 269 -8.58 13.93 -7.80
CA VAL A 269 -9.35 14.74 -6.87
C VAL A 269 -10.76 14.16 -6.78
N SER A 270 -11.26 13.91 -5.57
CA SER A 270 -12.61 13.42 -5.32
C SER A 270 -13.64 14.45 -5.76
N ARG A 271 -14.69 13.99 -6.45
CA ARG A 271 -15.87 14.81 -6.80
C ARG A 271 -17.04 14.61 -5.83
N TYR A 272 -16.87 13.76 -4.81
CA TYR A 272 -17.88 13.44 -3.80
C TYR A 272 -19.21 12.86 -4.33
N ASP A 273 -19.26 12.47 -5.61
CA ASP A 273 -20.38 11.80 -6.27
C ASP A 273 -20.07 10.33 -6.64
N GLY A 274 -18.98 9.78 -6.08
CA GLY A 274 -18.43 8.48 -6.42
C GLY A 274 -17.48 8.49 -7.62
N THR A 275 -17.23 9.66 -8.24
CA THR A 275 -16.27 9.84 -9.32
C THR A 275 -15.10 10.74 -8.91
N THR A 276 -14.07 10.79 -9.76
CA THR A 276 -12.86 11.59 -9.56
C THR A 276 -12.59 12.50 -10.75
N GLN A 277 -11.88 13.59 -10.50
CA GLN A 277 -11.29 14.47 -11.50
C GLN A 277 -9.79 14.20 -11.57
N THR A 278 -9.31 13.78 -12.74
CA THR A 278 -7.87 13.60 -12.99
C THR A 278 -7.16 14.95 -13.08
N VAL A 279 -5.98 15.01 -12.47
CA VAL A 279 -5.03 16.12 -12.54
C VAL A 279 -4.04 15.84 -13.68
N SER A 280 -3.88 16.78 -14.60
CA SER A 280 -2.97 16.65 -15.75
C SER A 280 -1.91 17.75 -15.79
N GLY A 281 -1.91 18.68 -14.83
CA GLY A 281 -0.97 19.78 -14.77
C GLY A 281 -1.40 20.85 -13.77
N SER A 282 -0.71 22.00 -13.80
CA SER A 282 -0.95 23.14 -12.93
C SER A 282 -0.91 24.48 -13.66
N ASP A 283 -1.34 24.50 -14.92
CA ASP A 283 -1.48 25.75 -15.68
C ASP A 283 -2.48 26.68 -14.98
N GLU A 284 -2.04 27.91 -14.74
CA GLU A 284 -2.78 28.90 -13.97
C GLU A 284 -3.97 29.45 -14.78
N ALA A 285 -5.19 29.28 -14.25
CA ALA A 285 -6.40 29.77 -14.88
C ALA A 285 -6.57 31.30 -14.67
N PRO A 286 -6.93 32.07 -15.71
CA PRO A 286 -7.10 33.52 -15.59
C PRO A 286 -8.30 33.90 -14.70
N VAL A 287 -8.29 35.14 -14.19
CA VAL A 287 -9.44 35.73 -13.50
C VAL A 287 -10.68 35.67 -14.41
N GLY A 288 -11.82 35.27 -13.86
CA GLY A 288 -13.07 35.01 -14.56
C GLY A 288 -13.25 33.55 -15.01
N SER A 289 -12.22 32.71 -14.92
CA SER A 289 -12.35 31.27 -15.19
C SER A 289 -13.22 30.57 -14.15
N ALA A 290 -13.93 29.54 -14.62
CA ALA A 290 -14.59 28.59 -13.73
C ALA A 290 -13.55 27.78 -12.96
N VAL A 291 -13.81 27.54 -11.69
CA VAL A 291 -12.97 26.74 -10.80
C VAL A 291 -13.84 25.95 -9.84
N CYS A 292 -13.45 24.73 -9.54
CA CYS A 292 -14.11 23.88 -8.57
C CYS A 292 -13.18 23.59 -7.39
N ARG A 293 -13.77 23.37 -6.23
CA ARG A 293 -13.08 22.95 -5.01
C ARG A 293 -13.65 21.64 -4.50
N SER A 294 -12.76 20.81 -3.98
CA SER A 294 -13.07 19.60 -3.23
C SER A 294 -12.60 19.70 -1.78
N GLY A 295 -13.42 19.28 -0.82
CA GLY A 295 -13.04 19.26 0.59
C GLY A 295 -13.95 18.36 1.44
N SER A 296 -13.40 17.86 2.55
CA SER A 296 -14.02 16.85 3.42
C SER A 296 -15.31 17.24 4.11
N THR A 297 -15.69 18.51 4.09
CA THR A 297 -16.86 19.02 4.81
C THR A 297 -18.02 19.29 3.86
N THR A 298 -17.76 20.04 2.79
CA THR A 298 -18.81 20.46 1.85
C THR A 298 -18.76 19.68 0.53
N GLY A 299 -17.72 18.89 0.30
CA GLY A 299 -17.56 18.10 -0.91
C GLY A 299 -17.16 18.97 -2.10
N TRP A 300 -17.83 18.75 -3.24
CA TRP A 300 -17.49 19.38 -4.51
C TRP A 300 -18.37 20.59 -4.84
N HIS A 301 -17.77 21.78 -4.92
CA HIS A 301 -18.46 23.02 -5.28
C HIS A 301 -17.69 23.82 -6.31
N CYS A 302 -18.40 24.56 -7.17
CA CYS A 302 -17.77 25.35 -8.23
C CYS A 302 -18.26 26.80 -8.22
N GLY A 303 -17.46 27.65 -8.86
CA GLY A 303 -17.70 29.08 -9.02
C GLY A 303 -16.64 29.67 -9.94
N THR A 304 -16.18 30.88 -9.64
CA THR A 304 -15.28 31.67 -10.48
C THR A 304 -14.12 32.27 -9.70
N ILE A 305 -13.00 32.45 -10.40
CA ILE A 305 -11.85 33.20 -9.88
C ILE A 305 -12.16 34.70 -10.00
N GLU A 306 -12.22 35.41 -8.87
CA GLU A 306 -12.59 36.83 -8.83
C GLU A 306 -11.37 37.76 -8.84
N ALA A 307 -10.30 37.41 -8.12
CA ALA A 307 -9.09 38.23 -8.02
C ALA A 307 -7.88 37.43 -7.54
N ARG A 308 -6.68 37.78 -8.02
CA ARG A 308 -5.38 37.22 -7.58
C ARG A 308 -4.60 38.27 -6.76
N GLY A 309 -3.60 37.85 -6.01
CA GLY A 309 -2.73 38.76 -5.25
C GLY A 309 -3.37 39.39 -4.00
N GLN A 310 -4.40 38.76 -3.45
CA GLN A 310 -5.11 39.26 -2.28
C GLN A 310 -4.27 39.10 -1.01
N THR A 311 -4.38 40.09 -0.12
CA THR A 311 -3.84 40.03 1.23
C THR A 311 -4.99 39.95 2.23
N VAL A 312 -4.99 38.91 3.06
CA VAL A 312 -6.06 38.62 4.02
C VAL A 312 -5.47 38.63 5.43
N SER A 313 -6.18 39.28 6.36
CA SER A 313 -5.80 39.30 7.78
C SER A 313 -6.64 38.28 8.54
N TYR A 314 -5.99 37.20 8.97
CA TYR A 314 -6.56 36.21 9.88
C TYR A 314 -6.19 36.53 11.33
N PRO A 315 -6.91 35.97 12.34
CA PRO A 315 -6.55 36.15 13.75
C PRO A 315 -5.10 35.77 14.08
N GLN A 316 -4.54 34.79 13.37
CA GLN A 316 -3.18 34.27 13.55
C GLN A 316 -2.11 35.11 12.84
N GLY A 317 -2.51 35.95 11.88
CA GLY A 317 -1.60 36.81 11.12
C GLY A 317 -2.07 37.10 9.70
N THR A 318 -1.29 37.88 8.98
CA THR A 318 -1.57 38.25 7.59
C THR A 318 -1.03 37.19 6.63
N VAL A 319 -1.84 36.77 5.67
CA VAL A 319 -1.45 35.91 4.55
C VAL A 319 -1.56 36.72 3.25
N GLN A 320 -0.53 36.60 2.40
CA GLN A 320 -0.39 37.38 1.17
C GLN A 320 -0.55 36.50 -0.06
N ASN A 321 -0.78 37.15 -1.20
CA ASN A 321 -0.83 36.52 -2.51
C ASN A 321 -1.84 35.37 -2.65
N LEU A 322 -2.98 35.50 -1.97
CA LEU A 322 -4.10 34.57 -2.10
C LEU A 322 -4.94 34.88 -3.34
N THR A 323 -5.64 33.87 -3.83
CA THR A 323 -6.63 34.03 -4.90
C THR A 323 -8.03 33.89 -4.33
N ARG A 324 -8.87 34.87 -4.65
CA ARG A 324 -10.24 35.00 -4.20
C ARG A 324 -11.20 34.38 -5.20
N THR A 325 -12.20 33.69 -4.67
CA THR A 325 -13.27 33.04 -5.43
C THR A 325 -14.63 33.23 -4.74
N ASP A 326 -15.71 33.04 -5.50
CA ASP A 326 -17.10 32.99 -4.99
C ASP A 326 -17.54 31.57 -4.60
N VAL A 327 -16.64 30.57 -4.65
CA VAL A 327 -16.95 29.19 -4.25
C VAL A 327 -17.13 29.15 -2.72
N CYS A 328 -18.21 28.56 -2.21
CA CYS A 328 -18.51 28.50 -0.75
C CYS A 328 -17.70 27.41 -0.02
N ALA A 329 -17.09 27.66 1.13
CA ALA A 329 -16.34 26.64 1.91
C ALA A 329 -16.68 26.71 3.40
N GLU A 330 -16.45 25.63 4.14
CA GLU A 330 -16.71 25.53 5.59
C GLU A 330 -15.52 24.90 6.36
N PRO A 331 -15.48 25.01 7.70
CA PRO A 331 -14.38 24.45 8.50
C PRO A 331 -14.17 22.96 8.25
N GLY A 332 -12.94 22.60 7.88
CA GLY A 332 -12.53 21.25 7.48
C GLY A 332 -12.26 21.10 5.98
N ASP A 333 -12.77 22.02 5.13
CA ASP A 333 -12.40 22.10 3.71
C ASP A 333 -11.00 22.71 3.49
N SER A 334 -10.41 23.30 4.54
CA SER A 334 -9.03 23.80 4.58
C SER A 334 -8.05 22.78 4.01
N GLY A 335 -7.14 23.24 3.16
CA GLY A 335 -6.19 22.41 2.44
C GLY A 335 -6.75 21.73 1.18
N GLY A 336 -8.06 21.64 1.03
CA GLY A 336 -8.72 20.95 -0.10
C GLY A 336 -8.45 21.60 -1.46
N SER A 337 -8.46 20.78 -2.50
CA SER A 337 -8.08 21.13 -3.88
C SER A 337 -8.96 22.23 -4.48
N PHE A 338 -8.38 23.21 -5.16
CA PHE A 338 -9.02 24.03 -6.18
C PHE A 338 -8.48 23.65 -7.57
N ILE A 339 -9.36 23.27 -8.49
CA ILE A 339 -9.01 22.74 -9.83
C ILE A 339 -9.88 23.39 -10.92
N ALA A 340 -9.25 23.72 -12.05
CA ALA A 340 -9.92 24.28 -13.23
C ALA A 340 -9.71 23.35 -14.43
N GLY A 341 -10.77 22.65 -14.85
CA GLY A 341 -10.63 21.53 -15.78
C GLY A 341 -9.80 20.42 -15.16
N SER A 342 -8.66 20.08 -15.76
CA SER A 342 -7.67 19.15 -15.21
C SER A 342 -6.42 19.83 -14.61
N GLN A 343 -6.46 21.16 -14.42
CA GLN A 343 -5.32 21.95 -13.97
C GLN A 343 -5.45 22.34 -12.50
N ALA A 344 -4.51 21.88 -11.67
CA ALA A 344 -4.41 22.24 -10.26
C ALA A 344 -4.16 23.75 -10.10
N GLN A 345 -5.00 24.42 -9.31
CA GLN A 345 -4.90 25.87 -9.07
C GLN A 345 -4.31 26.16 -7.68
N GLY A 346 -4.79 25.49 -6.64
CA GLY A 346 -4.32 25.75 -5.29
C GLY A 346 -5.05 25.01 -4.20
N VAL A 347 -4.77 25.34 -2.95
CA VAL A 347 -5.35 24.69 -1.77
C VAL A 347 -6.14 25.70 -0.94
N THR A 348 -7.27 25.27 -0.38
CA THR A 348 -8.17 26.14 0.38
C THR A 348 -7.48 26.71 1.61
N SER A 349 -7.39 28.05 1.72
CA SER A 349 -6.80 28.73 2.89
C SER A 349 -7.87 29.10 3.92
N GLY A 350 -8.94 29.75 3.48
CA GLY A 350 -9.98 30.23 4.37
C GLY A 350 -11.02 31.07 3.65
N GLY A 351 -12.01 31.58 4.37
CA GLY A 351 -13.11 32.29 3.75
C GLY A 351 -14.12 32.87 4.73
N SER A 352 -15.27 33.25 4.20
CA SER A 352 -16.42 33.74 4.94
C SER A 352 -17.71 33.30 4.28
N GLY A 353 -18.80 33.22 5.06
CA GLY A 353 -20.08 32.66 4.58
C GLY A 353 -20.19 31.16 4.86
N ASN A 354 -20.99 30.45 4.06
CA ASN A 354 -21.21 29.00 4.12
C ASN A 354 -21.84 28.49 2.82
N CYS A 355 -22.01 27.18 2.66
CA CYS A 355 -22.58 26.62 1.43
C CYS A 355 -24.11 26.67 1.32
N SER A 356 -24.80 27.17 2.35
CA SER A 356 -26.25 27.41 2.30
C SER A 356 -26.61 28.83 1.81
N SER A 357 -25.82 29.84 2.16
CA SER A 357 -26.07 31.25 1.81
C SER A 357 -25.05 31.83 0.82
N GLY A 358 -24.06 31.05 0.42
CA GLY A 358 -22.91 31.52 -0.35
C GLY A 358 -21.81 32.12 0.54
N GLY A 359 -20.67 32.41 -0.07
CA GLY A 359 -19.50 32.90 0.63
C GLY A 359 -18.38 33.36 -0.30
N THR A 360 -17.29 33.79 0.30
CA THR A 360 -16.03 34.07 -0.41
C THR A 360 -14.96 33.17 0.16
N THR A 361 -14.26 32.45 -0.71
CA THR A 361 -13.16 31.57 -0.32
C THR A 361 -11.88 32.00 -1.00
N TYR A 362 -10.79 31.92 -0.25
CA TYR A 362 -9.44 32.19 -0.68
C TYR A 362 -8.65 30.89 -0.75
N TYR A 363 -7.86 30.72 -1.80
CA TYR A 363 -6.93 29.60 -1.92
C TYR A 363 -5.50 30.12 -2.10
N GLN A 364 -4.54 29.32 -1.64
CA GLN A 364 -3.11 29.53 -1.86
C GLN A 364 -2.70 28.80 -3.13
N GLU A 365 -2.06 29.51 -4.07
CA GLU A 365 -1.62 28.95 -5.36
C GLU A 365 -0.69 27.74 -5.18
N VAL A 366 -0.87 26.71 -6.01
CA VAL A 366 -0.08 25.46 -5.94
C VAL A 366 1.35 25.64 -6.48
N ASN A 367 1.53 26.38 -7.56
CA ASN A 367 2.82 26.51 -8.25
C ASN A 367 3.94 27.08 -7.36
N PRO A 368 3.71 28.10 -6.51
CA PRO A 368 4.70 28.54 -5.53
C PRO A 368 5.14 27.42 -4.58
N MET A 369 4.23 26.56 -4.12
CA MET A 369 4.59 25.41 -3.25
C MET A 369 5.52 24.46 -3.99
N LEU A 370 5.11 24.03 -5.18
CA LEU A 370 5.86 23.10 -6.02
C LEU A 370 7.27 23.62 -6.30
N SER A 371 7.38 24.87 -6.75
CA SER A 371 8.66 25.49 -7.10
C SER A 371 9.57 25.75 -5.89
N SER A 372 9.01 26.17 -4.74
CA SER A 372 9.80 26.53 -3.56
C SER A 372 10.43 25.33 -2.85
N TRP A 373 9.74 24.18 -2.88
CA TRP A 373 10.16 22.96 -2.20
C TRP A 373 10.62 21.85 -3.16
N GLY A 374 10.65 22.13 -4.47
CA GLY A 374 11.05 21.16 -5.48
C GLY A 374 10.11 19.95 -5.56
N LEU A 375 8.82 20.17 -5.34
CA LEU A 375 7.81 19.11 -5.43
C LEU A 375 7.38 18.91 -6.88
N SER A 376 7.04 17.67 -7.23
CA SER A 376 6.43 17.32 -8.51
C SER A 376 4.97 16.94 -8.31
N LEU A 377 4.07 17.64 -8.96
CA LEU A 377 2.64 17.30 -8.96
C LEU A 377 2.45 15.92 -9.61
N SER A 378 1.63 15.07 -9.01
CA SER A 378 1.25 13.81 -9.65
C SER A 378 0.21 14.06 -10.73
N THR A 379 0.54 13.69 -11.98
CA THR A 379 -0.29 13.96 -13.16
C THR A 379 -0.49 12.70 -13.99
N GLY A 380 -1.64 12.61 -14.68
CA GLY A 380 -1.98 11.53 -15.63
C GLY A 380 -1.68 11.83 -17.08
#